data_AF-A0A074W605-F1
#
_entry.id   AF-A0A074W605-F1
#
_cell.length_a   1.000
_cell.length_b   1.000
_cell.length_c   1.000
_cell.angle_alpha   90.00
_cell.angle_beta   90.00
_cell.angle_gamma   90.00
#
_symmetry.space_group_name_H-M   'P 1'
#
loop_
_entity.id
_entity.type
_entity.pdbx_description
1 polymer ?
#
loop_
_entity_poly.entity_id
_entity_poly.type
_entity_poly.pdbx_seq_one_letter_code
_entity_poly.pdbx_strand_id
1 'polypeptide(L)'
;VRLSVVQLSEDCWRIGNMQILRHVVHDALAEDCSASWQDDRGRQFVLQQVQEDETQQPHTSVYLEPFHSLDDSAAVWSVAGTFCKVKKGFLCEDKAMCLVKNRFPHVPVPDVIFSWTEGNTYFLMTTSAVGDPLQTSWALLTSKQRVAIAKEVADYCQDLFSATSPNLCNVSGTGLSDAFLQLQIPPEQRTPQLEPLSLQQATHYFSPLEFEGPFLFMHGDLAPTNIIIQDGKVTGIIDWELAGYYPAFWIRFKARTHGMMLSSDKEMDEWEWTKLLDGELAEKDITLDQEKLDRWMQGKTKATG
;
A
#
# COMPACT_ATOMS: atom_id res chain seq x y z
N VAL A 1 0.08 14.42 11.89
CA VAL A 1 0.32 14.00 10.50
C VAL A 1 0.13 15.17 9.55
N ARG A 2 -1.01 15.86 9.55
CA ARG A 2 -1.28 17.00 8.63
C ARG A 2 -0.28 18.16 8.65
N LEU A 3 0.44 18.35 9.75
CA LEU A 3 1.45 19.42 9.89
C LEU A 3 2.88 18.95 9.59
N SER A 4 3.03 17.74 9.03
CA SER A 4 4.34 17.11 8.84
C SER A 4 5.09 17.61 7.61
N VAL A 5 4.47 18.36 6.70
CA VAL A 5 5.15 18.99 5.57
C VAL A 5 4.94 20.50 5.63
N VAL A 6 6.05 21.22 5.75
CA VAL A 6 6.07 22.68 5.88
C VAL A 6 6.91 23.27 4.76
N GLN A 7 6.34 24.17 3.98
CA GLN A 7 7.11 24.96 3.04
C GLN A 7 7.83 26.10 3.79
N LEU A 8 9.16 26.10 3.75
CA LEU A 8 10.01 27.10 4.39
C LEU A 8 10.30 28.27 3.44
N SER A 9 10.49 27.97 2.15
CA SER A 9 10.60 28.92 1.04
C SER A 9 10.08 28.28 -0.27
N GLU A 10 10.13 29.00 -1.39
CA GLU A 10 9.62 28.52 -2.69
C GLU A 10 10.18 27.13 -3.07
N ASP A 11 11.45 26.89 -2.74
CA ASP A 11 12.25 25.75 -3.16
C ASP A 11 12.78 24.91 -1.98
N CYS A 12 12.21 25.08 -0.78
CA CYS A 12 12.65 24.42 0.45
C CYS A 12 11.46 24.00 1.33
N TRP A 13 11.45 22.72 1.74
CA TRP A 13 10.40 22.13 2.56
C TRP A 13 11.00 21.33 3.71
N ARG A 14 10.45 21.49 4.91
CA ARG A 14 10.73 20.60 6.04
C ARG A 14 9.73 19.45 6.02
N ILE A 15 10.22 18.21 6.12
CA ILE A 15 9.42 16.99 6.19
C ILE A 15 9.71 16.30 7.51
N GLY A 16 8.69 16.23 8.37
CA GLY A 16 8.84 15.85 9.77
C GLY A 16 9.72 16.84 10.53
N ASN A 17 10.48 16.32 11.49
CA ASN A 17 11.47 17.07 12.25
C ASN A 17 12.90 16.71 11.85
N MET A 18 13.09 15.66 11.04
CA MET A 18 14.42 15.15 10.70
C MET A 18 14.88 15.51 9.30
N GLN A 19 13.99 15.78 8.34
CA GLN A 19 14.39 15.98 6.95
C GLN A 19 14.07 17.38 6.43
N ILE A 20 14.95 17.90 5.57
CA ILE A 20 14.71 19.06 4.74
C ILE A 20 14.98 18.70 3.28
N LEU A 21 14.00 19.05 2.45
CA LEU A 21 13.98 18.88 1.01
C LEU A 21 14.27 20.23 0.34
N ARG A 22 15.25 20.27 -0.56
CA ARG A 22 15.63 21.46 -1.32
C ARG A 22 15.74 21.18 -2.80
N HIS A 23 15.36 22.16 -3.60
CA HIS A 23 15.82 22.27 -4.99
C HIS A 23 17.27 22.79 -5.00
N VAL A 24 18.14 22.16 -5.79
CA VAL A 24 19.56 22.50 -5.89
C VAL A 24 19.89 22.95 -7.30
N VAL A 25 20.49 24.14 -7.43
CA VAL A 25 20.79 24.77 -8.73
C VAL A 25 22.21 24.42 -9.24
N HIS A 26 23.05 23.76 -8.43
CA HIS A 26 24.45 23.42 -8.76
C HIS A 26 24.86 22.01 -8.31
N ASP A 27 25.80 21.38 -9.04
CA ASP A 27 26.32 20.00 -8.88
C ASP A 27 26.96 19.65 -7.50
N ALA A 28 26.90 20.55 -6.52
CA ALA A 28 27.34 20.23 -5.18
C ALA A 28 26.23 19.43 -4.47
N LEU A 29 26.21 18.11 -4.65
CA LEU A 29 25.57 17.22 -3.68
C LEU A 29 26.16 17.56 -2.32
N ALA A 30 25.36 18.15 -1.43
CA ALA A 30 25.88 18.58 -0.15
C ALA A 30 26.29 17.34 0.67
N GLU A 31 27.36 17.50 1.45
CA GLU A 31 27.73 16.57 2.51
C GLU A 31 26.45 16.33 3.36
N ASP A 32 26.14 15.07 3.68
CA ASP A 32 24.94 14.62 4.42
C ASP A 32 23.60 14.51 3.65
N CYS A 33 23.66 14.21 2.34
CA CYS A 33 22.49 13.84 1.53
C CYS A 33 21.90 12.47 1.92
N SER A 34 20.63 12.45 2.38
CA SER A 34 19.84 11.23 2.62
C SER A 34 19.39 10.60 1.29
N ALA A 35 18.91 11.42 0.35
CA ALA A 35 18.47 10.98 -0.98
C ALA A 35 18.49 12.15 -1.97
N SER A 36 18.61 11.86 -3.27
CA SER A 36 18.51 12.87 -4.33
C SER A 36 17.82 12.30 -5.56
N TRP A 37 17.13 13.15 -6.30
CA TRP A 37 16.43 12.77 -7.54
C TRP A 37 16.25 13.97 -8.45
N GLN A 38 15.85 13.68 -9.69
CA GLN A 38 15.51 14.69 -10.68
C GLN A 38 14.03 14.56 -11.03
N ASP A 39 13.32 15.68 -11.14
CA ASP A 39 11.94 15.66 -11.64
C ASP A 39 11.88 15.55 -13.18
N ASP A 40 10.67 15.44 -13.72
CA ASP A 40 10.39 15.35 -15.14
C ASP A 40 10.86 16.57 -15.96
N ARG A 41 11.12 17.71 -15.30
CA ARG A 41 11.61 18.95 -15.89
C ARG A 41 13.13 19.11 -15.76
N GLY A 42 13.83 18.12 -15.21
CA GLY A 42 15.26 18.17 -15.02
C GLY A 42 15.72 18.92 -13.77
N ARG A 43 14.81 19.33 -12.87
CA ARG A 43 15.18 20.00 -11.63
C ARG A 43 15.72 19.00 -10.62
N GLN A 44 16.85 19.32 -10.01
CA GLN A 44 17.50 18.45 -9.04
C GLN A 44 17.01 18.75 -7.63
N PHE A 45 16.59 17.72 -6.93
CA PHE A 45 16.15 17.80 -5.54
C PHE A 45 17.04 16.94 -4.64
N VAL A 46 17.22 17.40 -3.41
CA VAL A 46 18.00 16.72 -2.38
C VAL A 46 17.22 16.74 -1.07
N LEU A 47 17.18 15.57 -0.42
CA LEU A 47 16.69 15.38 0.94
C LEU A 47 17.90 15.21 1.88
N GLN A 48 17.93 15.99 2.96
CA GLN A 48 19.03 16.04 3.93
C GLN A 48 18.50 16.01 5.35
N GLN A 49 19.35 15.60 6.29
CA GLN A 49 19.05 15.77 7.71
C GLN A 49 18.95 17.26 8.07
N VAL A 50 18.00 17.60 8.95
CA VAL A 50 17.87 18.95 9.53
C VAL A 50 19.14 19.27 10.33
N GLN A 51 19.74 20.44 10.08
CA GLN A 51 20.85 20.99 10.87
C GLN A 51 20.33 21.77 12.10
N GLU A 52 21.15 21.95 13.13
CA GLU A 52 20.74 22.57 14.41
C GLU A 52 20.15 24.00 14.23
N ASP A 53 20.69 24.78 13.30
CA ASP A 53 20.24 26.14 12.97
C ASP A 53 18.93 26.17 12.17
N GLU A 54 18.53 25.05 11.58
CA GLU A 54 17.31 24.89 10.75
C GLU A 54 16.12 24.31 11.52
N THR A 55 16.30 24.10 12.83
CA THR A 55 15.23 23.65 13.73
C THR A 55 14.14 24.71 13.93
N GLN A 56 14.49 26.00 13.79
CA GLN A 56 13.54 27.10 13.92
C GLN A 56 12.75 27.32 12.64
N GLN A 57 11.43 27.34 12.76
CA GLN A 57 10.52 27.55 11.63
C GLN A 57 10.44 29.05 11.30
N PRO A 58 10.73 29.49 10.05
CA PRO A 58 10.64 30.90 9.66
C PRO A 58 9.22 31.45 9.81
N HIS A 59 9.09 32.74 10.13
CA HIS A 59 7.77 33.39 10.25
C HIS A 59 6.93 33.35 8.95
N THR A 60 7.57 33.16 7.79
CA THR A 60 6.94 33.08 6.47
C THR A 60 6.56 31.66 6.05
N SER A 61 6.75 30.65 6.92
CA SER A 61 6.46 29.27 6.57
C SER A 61 4.97 29.03 6.37
N VAL A 62 4.63 28.17 5.41
CA VAL A 62 3.24 27.77 5.13
C VAL A 62 3.13 26.26 5.22
N TYR A 63 2.11 25.76 5.92
CA TYR A 63 1.80 24.34 5.90
C TYR A 63 1.32 23.96 4.52
N LEU A 64 1.93 22.93 3.92
CA LEU A 64 1.51 22.47 2.62
C LEU A 64 0.23 21.64 2.79
N GLU A 65 -0.82 21.97 2.04
CA GLU A 65 -2.05 21.17 2.06
C GLU A 65 -1.78 19.78 1.45
N PRO A 66 -2.25 18.70 2.08
CA PRO A 66 -2.06 17.36 1.56
C PRO A 66 -2.87 17.15 0.27
N PHE A 67 -2.30 16.40 -0.67
CA PHE A 67 -2.98 15.92 -1.87
C PHE A 67 -4.13 14.96 -1.51
N HIS A 68 -3.91 14.10 -0.50
CA HIS A 68 -4.91 13.21 0.05
C HIS A 68 -4.70 13.06 1.56
N SER A 69 -5.77 12.94 2.35
CA SER A 69 -5.67 12.76 3.80
C SER A 69 -6.76 11.84 4.32
N LEU A 70 -6.38 10.87 5.14
CA LEU A 70 -7.28 10.10 5.99
C LEU A 70 -7.12 10.63 7.41
N ASP A 71 -8.14 11.36 7.87
CA ASP A 71 -8.22 11.97 9.21
C ASP A 71 -6.89 12.59 9.69
N ASP A 72 -6.40 12.19 10.87
CA ASP A 72 -5.13 12.60 11.48
C ASP A 72 -4.07 11.46 11.48
N SER A 73 -4.41 10.29 10.93
CA SER A 73 -3.58 9.08 10.93
C SER A 73 -2.71 8.95 9.70
N ALA A 74 -3.13 9.45 8.54
CA ALA A 74 -2.38 9.36 7.29
C ALA A 74 -2.64 10.55 6.36
N ALA A 75 -1.59 11.02 5.68
CA ALA A 75 -1.73 11.99 4.61
C ALA A 75 -0.61 11.83 3.57
N VAL A 76 -0.88 12.30 2.35
CA VAL A 76 0.00 12.23 1.20
C VAL A 76 0.14 13.62 0.62
N TRP A 77 1.37 14.05 0.37
CA TRP A 77 1.69 15.30 -0.29
C TRP A 77 2.30 15.03 -1.67
N SER A 78 1.97 15.86 -2.64
CA SER A 78 2.76 16.01 -3.86
C SER A 78 3.76 17.14 -3.64
N VAL A 79 5.05 16.82 -3.61
CA VAL A 79 6.12 17.78 -3.34
C VAL A 79 7.34 17.42 -4.18
N ALA A 80 7.96 18.43 -4.81
CA ALA A 80 9.16 18.25 -5.63
C ALA A 80 9.07 17.12 -6.68
N GLY A 81 7.92 16.99 -7.34
CA GLY A 81 7.68 15.96 -8.37
C GLY A 81 7.54 14.54 -7.82
N THR A 82 7.39 14.38 -6.51
CA THR A 82 7.30 13.08 -5.82
C THR A 82 6.11 13.04 -4.88
N PHE A 83 5.78 11.84 -4.38
CA PHE A 83 4.80 11.68 -3.32
C PHE A 83 5.50 11.44 -1.99
N CYS A 84 5.13 12.23 -0.98
CA CYS A 84 5.51 12.02 0.41
C CYS A 84 4.29 11.52 1.19
N LYS A 85 4.31 10.25 1.60
CA LYS A 85 3.32 9.65 2.48
C LYS A 85 3.78 9.78 3.93
N VAL A 86 2.90 10.27 4.80
CA VAL A 86 3.13 10.32 6.25
C VAL A 86 2.00 9.60 6.95
N LYS A 87 2.34 8.56 7.71
CA LYS A 87 1.36 7.66 8.35
C LYS A 87 1.75 7.41 9.81
N LYS A 88 0.77 7.20 10.69
CA LYS A 88 1.02 6.71 12.06
C LYS A 88 1.17 5.19 12.06
N GLY A 89 2.04 4.68 12.92
CA GLY A 89 2.25 3.24 13.10
C GLY A 89 3.59 2.73 12.56
N PHE A 90 3.80 1.44 12.77
CA PHE A 90 4.99 0.72 12.32
C PHE A 90 4.69 0.02 11.00
N LEU A 91 5.00 0.69 9.90
CA LEU A 91 4.78 0.21 8.55
C LEU A 91 6.09 -0.29 7.93
N CYS A 92 5.97 -1.12 6.90
CA CYS A 92 7.11 -1.57 6.09
C CYS A 92 6.78 -1.52 4.59
N GLU A 93 5.98 -0.52 4.19
CA GLU A 93 5.53 -0.31 2.81
C GLU A 93 6.73 -0.22 1.85
N ASP A 94 7.77 0.55 2.23
CA ASP A 94 9.05 0.64 1.53
C ASP A 94 9.72 -0.72 1.30
N LYS A 95 9.77 -1.57 2.32
CA LYS A 95 10.39 -2.89 2.21
C LYS A 95 9.59 -3.82 1.29
N ALA A 96 8.27 -3.73 1.33
CA ALA A 96 7.41 -4.46 0.41
C ALA A 96 7.64 -4.02 -1.05
N MET A 97 7.67 -2.71 -1.30
CA MET A 97 7.96 -2.15 -2.62
C MET A 97 9.36 -2.55 -3.11
N CYS A 98 10.37 -2.49 -2.25
CA CYS A 98 11.73 -2.93 -2.55
C CYS A 98 11.80 -4.43 -2.88
N LEU A 99 11.06 -5.28 -2.16
CA LEU A 99 10.97 -6.72 -2.46
C LEU A 99 10.38 -6.93 -3.86
N VAL A 100 9.29 -6.23 -4.18
CA VAL A 100 8.62 -6.31 -5.49
C VAL A 100 9.57 -5.88 -6.59
N LYS A 101 10.16 -4.68 -6.48
CA LYS A 101 11.08 -4.13 -7.48
C LYS A 101 12.25 -5.06 -7.77
N ASN A 102 12.81 -5.67 -6.72
CA ASN A 102 14.01 -6.50 -6.84
C ASN A 102 13.72 -7.93 -7.33
N ARG A 103 12.59 -8.54 -6.96
CA ARG A 103 12.27 -9.92 -7.30
C ARG A 103 11.31 -10.06 -8.49
N PHE A 104 10.49 -9.05 -8.74
CA PHE A 104 9.41 -9.04 -9.72
C PHE A 104 9.44 -7.72 -10.53
N PRO A 105 10.53 -7.44 -11.27
CA PRO A 105 10.73 -6.15 -11.93
C PRO A 105 9.68 -5.83 -13.01
N HIS A 106 8.88 -6.81 -13.43
CA HIS A 106 7.77 -6.64 -14.36
C HIS A 106 6.46 -6.23 -13.67
N VAL A 107 6.34 -6.39 -12.34
CA VAL A 107 5.22 -5.86 -11.57
C VAL A 107 5.44 -4.36 -11.39
N PRO A 108 4.57 -3.49 -11.93
CA PRO A 108 4.80 -2.06 -11.91
C PRO A 108 4.59 -1.52 -10.49
N VAL A 109 5.64 -0.99 -9.89
CA VAL A 109 5.64 -0.37 -8.56
C VAL A 109 6.44 0.93 -8.63
N PRO A 110 6.00 2.03 -7.97
CA PRO A 110 6.83 3.22 -7.85
C PRO A 110 8.15 2.93 -7.16
N ASP A 111 9.15 3.76 -7.42
CA ASP A 111 10.45 3.64 -6.78
C ASP A 111 10.41 4.31 -5.40
N VAL A 112 10.93 3.62 -4.40
CA VAL A 112 11.17 4.19 -3.07
C VAL A 112 12.39 5.09 -3.17
N ILE A 113 12.21 6.38 -2.89
CA ILE A 113 13.29 7.37 -2.86
C ILE A 113 13.96 7.34 -1.49
N PHE A 114 13.16 7.42 -0.43
CA PHE A 114 13.65 7.38 0.95
C PHE A 114 12.51 7.06 1.92
N SER A 115 12.82 6.37 3.00
CA SER A 115 11.89 6.09 4.10
C SER A 115 12.57 6.33 5.45
N TRP A 116 11.82 6.83 6.43
CA TRP A 116 12.31 6.98 7.81
C TRP A 116 11.15 7.00 8.81
N THR A 117 11.49 6.96 10.09
CA THR A 117 10.51 6.98 11.19
C THR A 117 10.89 8.01 12.24
N GLU A 118 9.91 8.79 12.69
CA GLU A 118 10.04 9.72 13.83
C GLU A 118 9.03 9.34 14.92
N GLY A 119 9.53 8.71 15.98
CA GLY A 119 8.68 8.10 17.00
C GLY A 119 7.76 7.04 16.38
N ASN A 120 6.45 7.28 16.44
CA ASN A 120 5.42 6.42 15.83
C ASN A 120 4.86 6.99 14.51
N THR A 121 5.67 7.77 13.78
CA THR A 121 5.28 8.35 12.49
C THR A 121 6.22 7.84 11.42
N TYR A 122 5.66 7.18 10.42
CA TYR A 122 6.35 6.66 9.26
C TYR A 122 6.27 7.66 8.11
N PHE A 123 7.40 7.87 7.44
CA PHE A 123 7.55 8.73 6.28
C PHE A 123 8.09 7.91 5.12
N LEU A 124 7.48 8.07 3.96
CA LEU A 124 7.86 7.39 2.73
C LEU A 124 7.77 8.35 1.56
N MET A 125 8.89 8.56 0.88
CA MET A 125 8.94 9.27 -0.39
C MET A 125 9.09 8.30 -1.54
N THR A 126 8.25 8.49 -2.57
CA THR A 126 8.26 7.65 -3.77
C THR A 126 8.17 8.49 -5.03
N THR A 127 8.59 7.92 -6.16
CA THR A 127 8.20 8.44 -7.47
C THR A 127 6.67 8.30 -7.68
N SER A 128 6.15 8.93 -8.72
CA SER A 128 4.75 8.73 -9.15
C SER A 128 4.67 7.62 -10.19
N ALA A 129 3.57 6.85 -10.15
CA ALA A 129 3.18 6.02 -11.29
C ALA A 129 2.55 6.91 -12.38
N VAL A 130 2.76 6.55 -13.65
CA VAL A 130 2.26 7.32 -14.79
C VAL A 130 0.83 6.90 -15.12
N GLY A 131 -0.11 7.83 -15.09
CA GLY A 131 -1.51 7.58 -15.46
C GLY A 131 -2.48 7.88 -14.32
N ASP A 132 -3.68 7.33 -14.42
CA ASP A 132 -4.79 7.61 -13.51
C ASP A 132 -5.22 6.34 -12.76
N PRO A 133 -5.79 6.47 -11.54
CA PRO A 133 -6.39 5.34 -10.86
C PRO A 133 -7.46 4.64 -11.71
N LEU A 134 -7.48 3.32 -11.66
CA LEU A 134 -8.44 2.46 -12.34
C LEU A 134 -9.88 2.86 -11.99
N GLN A 135 -10.10 3.25 -10.73
CA GLN A 135 -11.36 3.79 -10.23
C GLN A 135 -11.91 4.93 -11.12
N THR A 136 -11.08 5.95 -11.37
CA THR A 136 -11.50 7.17 -12.07
C THR A 136 -11.59 6.96 -13.58
N SER A 137 -10.84 6.00 -14.11
CA SER A 137 -10.80 5.71 -15.55
C SER A 137 -11.77 4.61 -15.98
N TRP A 138 -12.42 3.91 -15.04
CA TRP A 138 -13.22 2.70 -15.33
C TRP A 138 -14.31 2.91 -16.39
N ALA A 139 -15.04 4.04 -16.29
CA ALA A 139 -16.11 4.39 -17.23
C ALA A 139 -15.60 4.61 -18.67
N LEU A 140 -14.33 4.96 -18.84
CA LEU A 140 -13.70 5.20 -20.15
C LEU A 140 -13.16 3.92 -20.80
N LEU A 141 -13.02 2.84 -20.02
CA LEU A 141 -12.49 1.57 -20.51
C LEU A 141 -13.56 0.77 -21.26
N THR A 142 -13.15 0.17 -22.38
CA THR A 142 -13.96 -0.87 -23.03
C THR A 142 -14.01 -2.14 -22.17
N SER A 143 -15.04 -2.96 -22.32
CA SER A 143 -15.15 -4.26 -21.62
C SER A 143 -13.92 -5.16 -21.85
N LYS A 144 -13.34 -5.11 -23.06
CA LYS A 144 -12.11 -5.86 -23.37
C LYS A 144 -10.90 -5.36 -22.56
N GLN A 145 -10.77 -4.05 -22.37
CA GLN A 145 -9.70 -3.49 -21.54
C GLN A 145 -9.90 -3.82 -20.07
N ARG A 146 -11.13 -3.75 -19.55
CA ARG A 146 -11.44 -4.12 -18.15
C ARG A 146 -11.03 -5.56 -17.84
N VAL A 147 -11.40 -6.50 -18.72
CA VAL A 147 -10.98 -7.92 -18.61
C VAL A 147 -9.47 -8.04 -18.70
N ALA A 148 -8.83 -7.38 -19.66
CA ALA A 148 -7.37 -7.44 -19.82
C ALA A 148 -6.62 -6.92 -18.59
N ILE A 149 -7.09 -5.84 -17.96
CA ILE A 149 -6.50 -5.27 -16.74
C ILE A 149 -6.70 -6.22 -15.56
N ALA A 150 -7.89 -6.79 -15.39
CA ALA A 150 -8.15 -7.77 -14.32
C ALA A 150 -7.23 -8.99 -14.45
N LYS A 151 -7.07 -9.48 -15.68
CA LYS A 151 -6.14 -10.55 -16.01
C LYS A 151 -4.69 -10.17 -15.67
N GLU A 152 -4.24 -9.00 -16.11
CA GLU A 152 -2.90 -8.50 -15.86
C GLU A 152 -2.61 -8.41 -14.34
N VAL A 153 -3.54 -7.88 -13.55
CA VAL A 153 -3.41 -7.82 -12.09
C VAL A 153 -3.40 -9.22 -11.47
N ALA A 154 -4.25 -10.14 -11.92
CA ALA A 154 -4.24 -11.52 -11.44
C ALA A 154 -2.94 -12.26 -11.79
N ASP A 155 -2.36 -12.01 -12.97
CA ASP A 155 -1.07 -12.55 -13.38
C ASP A 155 0.04 -12.03 -12.42
N TYR A 156 0.07 -10.73 -12.11
CA TYR A 156 0.99 -10.19 -11.10
C TYR A 156 0.82 -10.86 -9.73
N CYS A 157 -0.42 -11.06 -9.27
CA CYS A 157 -0.68 -11.74 -8.00
C CYS A 157 -0.07 -13.15 -7.96
N GLN A 158 -0.21 -13.90 -9.05
CA GLN A 158 0.36 -15.24 -9.17
C GLN A 158 1.89 -15.23 -9.12
N ASP A 159 2.53 -14.25 -9.77
CA ASP A 159 4.00 -14.13 -9.74
C ASP A 159 4.52 -13.87 -8.32
N LEU A 160 3.83 -12.99 -7.57
CA LEU A 160 4.17 -12.65 -6.19
C LEU A 160 4.11 -13.85 -5.26
N PHE A 161 3.28 -14.86 -5.55
CA PHE A 161 3.17 -16.07 -4.72
C PHE A 161 4.44 -16.92 -4.67
N SER A 162 5.39 -16.71 -5.59
CA SER A 162 6.70 -17.35 -5.50
C SER A 162 7.59 -16.78 -4.38
N ALA A 163 7.22 -15.64 -3.79
CA ALA A 163 7.78 -15.16 -2.54
C ALA A 163 6.95 -15.69 -1.36
N THR A 164 7.60 -16.47 -0.50
CA THR A 164 6.91 -17.23 0.55
C THR A 164 7.53 -17.02 1.92
N SER A 165 6.75 -17.19 2.98
CA SER A 165 7.19 -17.16 4.39
C SER A 165 6.65 -18.36 5.17
N PRO A 166 7.41 -18.89 6.15
CA PRO A 166 6.89 -19.91 7.06
C PRO A 166 5.87 -19.36 8.07
N ASN A 167 5.75 -18.04 8.19
CA ASN A 167 4.84 -17.37 9.12
C ASN A 167 3.92 -16.39 8.37
N LEU A 168 2.70 -16.24 8.89
CA LEU A 168 1.80 -15.14 8.56
C LEU A 168 2.39 -13.88 9.20
N CYS A 169 2.93 -12.97 8.40
CA CYS A 169 3.61 -11.77 8.86
C CYS A 169 3.80 -10.76 7.73
N ASN A 170 4.18 -9.53 8.05
CA ASN A 170 4.62 -8.58 7.04
C ASN A 170 6.04 -8.89 6.53
N VAL A 171 6.54 -8.07 5.60
CA VAL A 171 7.87 -8.24 4.97
C VAL A 171 9.03 -8.09 5.97
N SER A 172 8.83 -7.39 7.08
CA SER A 172 9.82 -7.28 8.16
C SER A 172 9.77 -8.44 9.16
N GLY A 173 8.87 -9.40 8.98
CA GLY A 173 8.66 -10.49 9.94
C GLY A 173 7.87 -10.08 11.19
N THR A 174 7.21 -8.92 11.19
CA THR A 174 6.35 -8.45 12.29
C THR A 174 4.86 -8.60 11.93
N GLY A 175 3.96 -8.14 12.79
CA GLY A 175 2.52 -8.32 12.60
C GLY A 175 1.94 -7.62 11.36
N LEU A 176 0.73 -8.06 10.96
CA LEU A 176 -0.01 -7.55 9.81
C LEU A 176 -1.08 -6.54 10.24
N SER A 177 -1.14 -5.39 9.58
CA SER A 177 -2.12 -4.33 9.86
C SER A 177 -3.49 -4.56 9.20
N ASP A 178 -3.71 -5.68 8.52
CA ASP A 178 -4.97 -5.97 7.84
C ASP A 178 -6.08 -6.24 8.87
N ALA A 179 -6.96 -5.24 9.06
CA ALA A 179 -8.05 -5.29 10.03
C ALA A 179 -9.01 -6.48 9.79
N PHE A 180 -9.12 -6.98 8.56
CA PHE A 180 -9.98 -8.12 8.27
C PHE A 180 -9.47 -9.42 8.91
N LEU A 181 -8.17 -9.52 9.19
CA LEU A 181 -7.61 -10.66 9.93
C LEU A 181 -8.22 -10.77 11.33
N GLN A 182 -8.66 -9.66 11.92
CA GLN A 182 -9.16 -9.57 13.29
C GLN A 182 -10.70 -9.48 13.38
N LEU A 183 -11.44 -9.84 12.32
CA LEU A 183 -12.91 -9.85 12.35
C LEU A 183 -13.49 -10.70 13.49
N GLN A 184 -12.80 -11.77 13.86
CA GLN A 184 -13.14 -12.67 14.96
C GLN A 184 -12.86 -12.12 16.34
N ILE A 185 -12.05 -11.06 16.43
CA ILE A 185 -11.65 -10.47 17.69
C ILE A 185 -12.64 -9.34 18.02
N PRO A 186 -13.21 -9.32 19.24
CA PRO A 186 -14.06 -8.23 19.69
C PRO A 186 -13.36 -6.88 19.51
N PRO A 187 -14.03 -5.82 19.04
CA PRO A 187 -13.41 -4.53 18.73
C PRO A 187 -12.51 -3.97 19.85
N GLU A 188 -12.91 -4.16 21.11
CA GLU A 188 -12.19 -3.71 22.31
C GLU A 188 -10.89 -4.49 22.60
N GLN A 189 -10.68 -5.64 21.96
CA GLN A 189 -9.48 -6.48 22.09
C GLN A 189 -8.58 -6.43 20.86
N ARG A 190 -8.99 -5.73 19.79
CA ARG A 190 -8.19 -5.61 18.57
C ARG A 190 -6.94 -4.82 18.82
N THR A 191 -5.84 -5.29 18.25
CA THR A 191 -4.55 -4.60 18.26
C THR A 191 -4.33 -3.89 16.92
N PRO A 192 -3.41 -2.92 16.83
CA PRO A 192 -3.07 -2.30 15.54
C PRO A 192 -2.57 -3.28 14.48
N GLN A 193 -1.95 -4.39 14.91
CA GLN A 193 -1.45 -5.46 14.05
C GLN A 193 -1.78 -6.83 14.64
N LEU A 194 -2.15 -7.79 13.78
CA LEU A 194 -2.18 -9.20 14.18
C LEU A 194 -0.74 -9.71 14.26
N GLU A 195 -0.35 -10.22 15.43
CA GLU A 195 0.98 -10.79 15.66
C GLU A 195 1.32 -11.94 14.70
N PRO A 196 2.62 -12.17 14.40
CA PRO A 196 3.00 -13.26 13.52
C PRO A 196 2.50 -14.63 13.97
N LEU A 197 1.96 -15.41 13.04
CA LEU A 197 1.49 -16.77 13.32
C LEU A 197 2.31 -17.79 12.53
N SER A 198 2.81 -18.82 13.22
CA SER A 198 3.30 -20.03 12.53
C SER A 198 2.16 -20.73 11.79
N LEU A 199 2.50 -21.61 10.84
CA LEU A 199 1.51 -22.41 10.11
C LEU A 199 0.51 -23.11 11.04
N GLN A 200 1.00 -23.75 12.11
CA GLN A 200 0.14 -24.45 13.08
C GLN A 200 -0.85 -23.51 13.77
N GLN A 201 -0.39 -22.32 14.20
CA GLN A 201 -1.24 -21.34 14.85
C GLN A 201 -2.27 -20.76 13.87
N ALA A 202 -1.85 -20.46 12.64
CA ALA A 202 -2.75 -19.94 11.61
C ALA A 202 -3.82 -20.96 11.20
N THR A 203 -3.48 -22.24 11.06
CA THR A 203 -4.49 -23.29 10.79
C THR A 203 -5.55 -23.33 11.89
N HIS A 204 -5.15 -23.20 13.16
CA HIS A 204 -6.12 -23.09 14.26
C HIS A 204 -6.93 -21.79 14.22
N TYR A 205 -6.28 -20.69 13.85
CA TYR A 205 -6.87 -19.36 13.78
C TYR A 205 -7.94 -19.25 12.69
N PHE A 206 -7.67 -19.80 11.50
CA PHE A 206 -8.58 -19.74 10.35
C PHE A 206 -9.59 -20.89 10.28
N SER A 207 -9.52 -21.88 11.16
CA SER A 207 -10.51 -22.97 11.22
C SER A 207 -11.95 -22.43 11.22
N PRO A 208 -12.84 -22.90 10.33
CA PRO A 208 -12.73 -24.15 9.57
C PRO A 208 -12.05 -24.06 8.19
N LEU A 209 -11.51 -22.92 7.79
CA LEU A 209 -10.81 -22.78 6.51
C LEU A 209 -9.56 -23.68 6.49
N GLU A 210 -9.40 -24.41 5.39
CA GLU A 210 -8.27 -25.30 5.16
C GLU A 210 -7.33 -24.66 4.14
N PHE A 211 -6.03 -24.71 4.43
CA PHE A 211 -4.97 -24.28 3.54
C PHE A 211 -3.68 -25.01 3.92
N GLU A 212 -2.78 -25.13 2.95
CA GLU A 212 -1.49 -25.82 3.10
C GLU A 212 -0.34 -24.91 2.71
N GLY A 213 0.87 -25.31 3.10
CA GLY A 213 2.10 -24.73 2.56
C GLY A 213 2.36 -23.31 3.04
N PRO A 214 3.47 -22.70 2.59
CA PRO A 214 3.92 -21.46 3.17
C PRO A 214 2.94 -20.33 2.83
N PHE A 215 2.97 -19.29 3.64
CA PHE A 215 2.20 -18.07 3.38
C PHE A 215 2.79 -17.35 2.18
N LEU A 216 1.92 -16.87 1.30
CA LEU A 216 2.24 -16.30 0.00
C LEU A 216 2.29 -14.78 0.10
N PHE A 217 3.30 -14.17 -0.50
CA PHE A 217 3.41 -12.72 -0.56
C PHE A 217 2.31 -12.13 -1.46
N MET A 218 1.62 -11.11 -0.98
CA MET A 218 0.56 -10.43 -1.72
C MET A 218 0.43 -8.97 -1.29
N HIS A 219 -0.21 -8.17 -2.15
CA HIS A 219 -0.43 -6.73 -1.92
C HIS A 219 -1.30 -6.42 -0.69
N GLY A 220 -2.36 -7.22 -0.47
CA GLY A 220 -3.29 -7.02 0.65
C GLY A 220 -4.38 -5.95 0.41
N ASP A 221 -4.25 -5.10 -0.62
CA ASP A 221 -5.31 -4.12 -0.98
C ASP A 221 -5.33 -3.75 -2.47
N LEU A 222 -5.98 -4.58 -3.31
CA LEU A 222 -6.04 -4.36 -4.77
C LEU A 222 -7.28 -3.55 -5.19
N ALA A 223 -7.69 -2.61 -4.34
CA ALA A 223 -8.76 -1.68 -4.66
C ALA A 223 -8.48 -0.93 -5.98
N PRO A 224 -9.50 -0.58 -6.78
CA PRO A 224 -9.28 0.16 -8.03
C PRO A 224 -8.59 1.51 -7.85
N THR A 225 -8.60 2.08 -6.65
CA THR A 225 -7.86 3.32 -6.33
C THR A 225 -6.34 3.11 -6.28
N ASN A 226 -5.89 1.87 -6.09
CA ASN A 226 -4.49 1.49 -5.92
C ASN A 226 -3.85 0.94 -7.21
N ILE A 227 -4.63 0.80 -8.28
CA ILE A 227 -4.16 0.35 -9.59
C ILE A 227 -4.12 1.56 -10.52
N ILE A 228 -2.94 1.94 -10.97
CA ILE A 228 -2.72 3.06 -11.90
C ILE A 228 -2.63 2.51 -13.31
N ILE A 229 -3.36 3.14 -14.24
CA ILE A 229 -3.44 2.71 -15.63
C ILE A 229 -3.13 3.86 -16.59
N GLN A 230 -2.57 3.49 -17.74
CA GLN A 230 -2.41 4.36 -18.91
C GLN A 230 -2.68 3.55 -20.16
N ASP A 231 -3.48 4.09 -21.09
CA ASP A 231 -3.81 3.46 -22.37
C ASP A 231 -4.33 2.00 -22.25
N GLY A 232 -5.03 1.70 -21.16
CA GLY A 232 -5.60 0.38 -20.88
C GLY A 232 -4.60 -0.67 -20.41
N LYS A 233 -3.43 -0.26 -19.90
CA LYS A 233 -2.43 -1.12 -19.25
C LYS A 233 -2.15 -0.68 -17.83
N VAL A 234 -1.76 -1.61 -16.96
CA VAL A 234 -1.31 -1.27 -15.61
C VAL A 234 0.09 -0.67 -15.66
N THR A 235 0.25 0.50 -15.08
CA THR A 235 1.52 1.27 -15.02
C THR A 235 2.02 1.49 -13.61
N GLY A 236 1.20 1.18 -12.60
CA GLY A 236 1.61 1.19 -11.20
C GLY A 236 0.63 0.49 -10.30
N ILE A 237 1.15 -0.22 -9.30
CA ILE A 237 0.41 -0.70 -8.14
C ILE A 237 0.98 0.05 -6.94
N ILE A 238 0.12 0.76 -6.22
CA ILE A 238 0.49 1.62 -5.11
C ILE A 238 -0.16 1.17 -3.80
N ASP A 239 0.33 1.71 -2.69
CA ASP A 239 -0.21 1.48 -1.34
C ASP A 239 0.00 0.05 -0.80
N TRP A 240 1.28 -0.35 -0.79
CA TRP A 240 1.74 -1.67 -0.33
C TRP A 240 1.78 -1.80 1.20
N GLU A 241 1.00 -1.02 1.95
CA GLU A 241 1.06 -1.01 3.41
C GLU A 241 0.49 -2.27 4.06
N LEU A 242 -0.46 -2.92 3.37
CA LEU A 242 -1.01 -4.22 3.76
C LEU A 242 -0.24 -5.39 3.15
N ALA A 243 0.89 -5.13 2.49
CA ALA A 243 1.63 -6.19 1.85
C ALA A 243 2.33 -7.09 2.87
N GLY A 244 2.25 -8.40 2.62
CA GLY A 244 2.76 -9.39 3.55
C GLY A 244 2.48 -10.80 3.08
N TYR A 245 2.70 -11.76 3.97
CA TYR A 245 2.55 -13.17 3.70
C TYR A 245 1.25 -13.71 4.31
N TYR A 246 0.36 -14.22 3.46
CA TYR A 246 -0.99 -14.64 3.83
C TYR A 246 -1.30 -16.05 3.29
N PRO A 247 -2.35 -16.72 3.79
CA PRO A 247 -2.87 -17.94 3.16
C PRO A 247 -3.37 -17.65 1.74
N ALA A 248 -3.23 -18.61 0.83
CA ALA A 248 -3.60 -18.43 -0.59
C ALA A 248 -5.04 -17.95 -0.80
N PHE A 249 -6.01 -18.45 -0.01
CA PHE A 249 -7.40 -18.05 -0.12
C PHE A 249 -7.65 -16.57 0.22
N TRP A 250 -6.74 -15.92 0.96
CA TRP A 250 -6.92 -14.56 1.49
C TRP A 250 -7.08 -13.54 0.37
N ILE A 251 -6.40 -13.73 -0.77
CA ILE A 251 -6.50 -12.82 -1.92
C ILE A 251 -7.91 -12.79 -2.50
N ARG A 252 -8.58 -13.94 -2.59
CA ARG A 252 -9.94 -14.03 -3.09
C ARG A 252 -10.94 -13.45 -2.11
N PHE A 253 -10.69 -13.65 -0.82
CA PHE A 253 -11.49 -13.00 0.20
C PHE A 253 -11.38 -11.48 0.09
N LYS A 254 -10.16 -10.95 0.00
CA LYS A 254 -9.91 -9.50 -0.14
C LYS A 254 -10.52 -8.93 -1.41
N ALA A 255 -10.44 -9.65 -2.53
CA ALA A 255 -11.07 -9.25 -3.79
C ALA A 255 -12.60 -9.07 -3.68
N ARG A 256 -13.25 -9.72 -2.70
CA ARG A 256 -14.70 -9.65 -2.46
C ARG A 256 -15.12 -8.62 -1.41
N THR A 257 -14.20 -7.83 -0.86
CA THR A 257 -14.52 -6.84 0.17
C THR A 257 -15.02 -5.52 -0.43
N HIS A 258 -15.75 -4.72 0.36
CA HIS A 258 -16.36 -3.45 -0.11
C HIS A 258 -15.34 -2.41 -0.59
N GLY A 259 -14.08 -2.46 -0.10
CA GLY A 259 -13.02 -1.57 -0.58
C GLY A 259 -12.66 -1.79 -2.06
N MET A 260 -13.09 -2.91 -2.65
CA MET A 260 -12.88 -3.25 -4.05
C MET A 260 -13.97 -2.69 -4.97
N MET A 261 -15.01 -2.04 -4.42
CA MET A 261 -16.11 -1.50 -5.21
C MET A 261 -15.71 -0.24 -5.97
N LEU A 262 -16.22 -0.14 -7.19
CA LEU A 262 -16.14 1.08 -7.99
C LEU A 262 -17.06 2.16 -7.41
N SER A 263 -16.77 3.42 -7.72
CA SER A 263 -17.57 4.55 -7.25
C SER A 263 -18.97 4.47 -7.85
N SER A 264 -19.96 4.83 -7.04
CA SER A 264 -21.37 4.72 -7.39
C SER A 264 -21.79 5.78 -8.42
N ASP A 265 -21.68 5.43 -9.70
CA ASP A 265 -22.41 6.11 -10.78
C ASP A 265 -23.64 5.28 -11.15
N LYS A 266 -24.80 5.94 -11.31
CA LYS A 266 -26.13 5.30 -11.43
C LYS A 266 -26.29 4.25 -12.55
N GLU A 267 -25.33 4.18 -13.46
CA GLU A 267 -25.36 3.30 -14.64
C GLU A 267 -24.27 2.21 -14.62
N MET A 268 -23.47 2.13 -13.56
CA MET A 268 -22.30 1.25 -13.47
C MET A 268 -22.48 0.17 -12.40
N ASP A 269 -22.07 -1.06 -12.72
CA ASP A 269 -22.00 -2.15 -11.75
C ASP A 269 -20.83 -1.91 -10.80
N GLU A 270 -21.12 -1.41 -9.60
CA GLU A 270 -20.11 -1.12 -8.55
C GLU A 270 -19.23 -2.33 -8.20
N TRP A 271 -19.68 -3.55 -8.51
CA TRP A 271 -18.95 -4.79 -8.24
C TRP A 271 -18.24 -5.37 -9.47
N GLU A 272 -18.23 -4.68 -10.62
CA GLU A 272 -17.66 -5.20 -11.87
C GLU A 272 -16.17 -5.56 -11.71
N TRP A 273 -15.38 -4.67 -11.08
CA TRP A 273 -13.96 -4.94 -10.80
C TRP A 273 -13.76 -6.20 -9.97
N THR A 274 -14.48 -6.30 -8.84
CA THR A 274 -14.48 -7.47 -7.96
C THR A 274 -14.80 -8.76 -8.71
N LYS A 275 -15.84 -8.75 -9.56
CA LYS A 275 -16.26 -9.93 -10.33
C LYS A 275 -15.19 -10.36 -11.33
N LEU A 276 -14.57 -9.40 -12.02
CA LEU A 276 -13.52 -9.67 -12.99
C LEU A 276 -12.26 -10.21 -12.31
N LEU A 277 -11.77 -9.55 -11.26
CA LEU A 277 -10.56 -9.96 -10.55
C LEU A 277 -10.75 -11.32 -9.85
N ASP A 278 -11.87 -11.54 -9.14
CA ASP A 278 -12.13 -12.84 -8.50
C ASP A 278 -12.28 -13.97 -9.53
N GLY A 279 -12.85 -13.67 -10.71
CA GLY A 279 -12.94 -14.61 -11.82
C GLY A 279 -11.57 -15.04 -12.32
N GLU A 280 -10.68 -14.09 -12.61
CA GLU A 280 -9.31 -14.37 -13.07
C GLU A 280 -8.47 -15.10 -12.00
N LEU A 281 -8.66 -14.77 -10.71
CA LEU A 281 -8.02 -15.50 -9.61
C LEU A 281 -8.55 -16.94 -9.49
N ALA A 282 -9.84 -17.17 -9.76
CA ALA A 282 -10.42 -18.51 -9.75
C ALA A 282 -9.86 -19.40 -10.88
N GLU A 283 -9.63 -18.82 -12.07
CA GLU A 283 -9.00 -19.53 -13.19
C GLU A 283 -7.54 -19.96 -12.90
N LYS A 284 -6.92 -19.39 -11.88
CA LYS A 284 -5.56 -19.72 -11.42
C LYS A 284 -5.54 -20.76 -10.29
N ASP A 285 -6.60 -21.53 -10.14
CA ASP A 285 -6.79 -22.56 -9.10
C ASP A 285 -6.70 -22.04 -7.66
N ILE A 286 -6.87 -20.72 -7.46
CA ILE A 286 -6.97 -20.14 -6.12
C ILE A 286 -8.39 -20.35 -5.63
N THR A 287 -8.57 -21.14 -4.58
CA THR A 287 -9.90 -21.50 -4.07
C THR A 287 -10.26 -20.71 -2.82
N LEU A 288 -11.57 -20.48 -2.64
CA LEU A 288 -12.13 -19.90 -1.43
C LEU A 288 -13.46 -20.60 -1.13
N ASP A 289 -13.49 -21.35 -0.03
CA ASP A 289 -14.71 -21.97 0.48
C ASP A 289 -15.53 -20.91 1.22
N GLN A 290 -16.59 -20.41 0.55
CA GLN A 290 -17.42 -19.34 1.09
C GLN A 290 -18.16 -19.75 2.37
N GLU A 291 -18.60 -21.01 2.48
CA GLU A 291 -19.31 -21.48 3.67
C GLU A 291 -18.37 -21.57 4.88
N LYS A 292 -17.14 -22.05 4.67
CA LYS A 292 -16.10 -22.04 5.71
C LYS A 292 -15.69 -20.62 6.08
N LEU A 293 -15.58 -19.71 5.11
CA LEU A 293 -15.27 -18.31 5.36
C LEU A 293 -16.38 -17.62 6.16
N ASP A 294 -17.64 -17.79 5.80
CA ASP A 294 -18.77 -17.19 6.52
C ASP A 294 -18.83 -17.69 7.96
N ARG A 295 -18.60 -19.00 8.17
CA ARG A 295 -18.46 -19.57 9.52
C ARG A 295 -17.26 -19.00 10.26
N TRP A 296 -16.12 -18.85 9.60
CA TRP A 296 -14.94 -18.22 10.18
C TRP A 296 -15.20 -16.76 10.51
N MET A 297 -16.00 -15.99 9.76
CA MET A 297 -16.29 -14.57 10.04
C MET A 297 -17.35 -14.38 11.13
N GLN A 298 -18.28 -15.32 11.30
CA GLN A 298 -19.39 -15.20 12.26
C GLN A 298 -19.00 -15.43 13.72
N GLY A 299 -17.78 -15.89 14.00
CA GLY A 299 -17.38 -16.21 15.37
C GLY A 299 -17.33 -17.71 15.60
N LYS A 300 -16.49 -18.17 16.54
CA LYS A 300 -16.70 -19.46 17.23
C LYS A 300 -17.89 -19.37 18.20
N THR A 301 -19.06 -18.94 17.74
CA THR A 301 -20.23 -18.62 18.59
C THR A 301 -21.05 -19.85 19.01
N LYS A 302 -20.52 -21.07 18.88
CA LYS A 302 -21.20 -22.33 19.27
C LYS A 302 -20.25 -23.43 19.78
N ALA A 303 -19.27 -23.10 20.62
CA ALA A 303 -18.42 -24.12 21.26
C ALA A 303 -18.28 -23.93 22.77
N THR A 304 -19.37 -23.59 23.45
CA THR A 304 -19.55 -23.82 24.90
C THR A 304 -21.04 -24.04 25.16
N GLY A 305 -21.47 -25.29 25.03
CA GLY A 305 -22.73 -25.81 25.53
C GLY A 305 -22.43 -27.08 26.31
#